data_AF-A0A6P4EKJ1-F1
#
_entry.id   AF-A0A6P4EKJ1-F1
#
_cell.length_a   1.000
_cell.length_b   1.000
_cell.length_c   1.000
_cell.angle_alpha   90.00
_cell.angle_beta   90.00
_cell.angle_gamma   90.00
#
_symmetry.space_group_name_H-M   'P 1'
#
loop_
_entity.id
_entity.type
_entity.pdbx_description
1 polymer ?
#
loop_
_entity_poly.entity_id
_entity_poly.type
_entity_poly.pdbx_seq_one_letter_code
_entity_poly.pdbx_strand_id
1 'polypeptide(L)' 'YDLMAGVTRAEAFFSFNSGDVQYGIEADRRSRILKAYVRNTYTFHLNEIFATIVNEYTDWERPVQHPINIR' A
#
# COMPACT_ATOMS: atom_id res chain seq x y z
N TYR A 1 -29.21 9.46 19.42
CA TYR A 1 -27.84 10.03 19.48
C TYR A 1 -27.27 9.89 18.10
N ASP A 2 -26.77 10.98 17.52
CA ASP A 2 -26.26 10.97 16.16
C ASP A 2 -24.73 11.03 16.20
N LEU A 3 -24.09 10.14 15.42
CA LEU A 3 -22.64 10.01 15.31
C LEU A 3 -22.22 10.29 13.86
N MET A 4 -21.19 11.11 13.68
CA MET A 4 -20.54 11.35 12.38
C MET A 4 -19.07 10.98 12.48
N ALA A 5 -18.60 10.18 11.52
CA ALA A 5 -17.21 9.76 11.39
C ALA A 5 -16.71 10.00 9.95
N GLY A 6 -15.40 10.15 9.78
CA GLY A 6 -14.76 10.33 8.49
C GLY A 6 -13.30 9.89 8.52
N VAL A 7 -12.70 9.73 7.34
CA VAL A 7 -11.30 9.31 7.15
C VAL A 7 -10.47 10.46 6.58
N THR A 8 -9.16 10.43 6.80
CA THR A 8 -8.24 11.41 6.22
C THR A 8 -7.49 10.83 5.03
N ARG A 9 -6.93 11.68 4.15
CA ARG A 9 -6.23 11.21 2.94
C ARG A 9 -4.94 10.43 3.22
N ALA A 10 -4.31 10.64 4.36
CA ALA A 10 -2.97 10.13 4.66
C ALA A 10 -2.88 9.56 6.09
N GLU A 11 -3.75 8.62 6.42
CA GLU A 11 -3.81 8.01 7.76
C GLU A 11 -2.52 7.30 8.17
N ALA A 12 -1.75 6.81 7.18
CA ALA A 12 -0.50 6.10 7.39
C ALA A 12 0.76 6.98 7.26
N PHE A 13 0.63 8.31 7.25
CA PHE A 13 1.79 9.20 7.03
C PHE A 13 2.96 8.93 7.98
N PHE A 14 2.67 8.69 9.26
CA PHE A 14 3.69 8.41 10.28
C PHE A 14 4.28 7.00 10.22
N SER A 15 3.68 6.10 9.42
CA SER A 15 4.17 4.72 9.26
C SER A 15 5.32 4.62 8.26
N PHE A 16 5.61 5.70 7.53
CA PHE A 16 6.63 5.75 6.49
C PHE A 16 7.84 6.58 6.92
N ASN A 17 9.04 6.16 6.49
CA ASN A 17 10.23 6.97 6.71
C ASN A 17 10.25 8.17 5.74
N SER A 18 11.11 9.15 6.01
CA SER A 18 11.21 10.37 5.19
C SER A 18 11.53 10.09 3.71
N GLY A 19 12.30 9.05 3.41
CA GLY A 19 12.61 8.63 2.04
C GLY A 19 11.39 8.03 1.32
N ASP A 20 10.61 7.21 2.01
CA ASP A 20 9.37 6.62 1.45
C ASP A 20 8.33 7.70 1.12
N VAL A 21 8.25 8.76 1.94
CA VAL A 21 7.37 9.90 1.69
C VAL A 21 7.87 10.74 0.51
N GLN A 22 9.17 10.95 0.41
CA GLN A 22 9.77 11.82 -0.59
C GLN A 22 9.86 11.17 -1.98
N TYR A 23 10.19 9.88 -2.04
CA TYR A 23 10.46 9.16 -3.28
C TYR A 23 9.41 8.10 -3.60
N GLY A 24 8.44 7.87 -2.70
CA GLY A 24 7.48 6.78 -2.82
C GLY A 24 8.07 5.44 -2.40
N ILE A 25 7.31 4.37 -2.64
CA ILE A 25 7.70 3.01 -2.26
C ILE A 25 7.88 2.17 -3.53
N GLU A 26 9.02 1.51 -3.64
CA GLU A 26 9.30 0.54 -4.71
C GLU A 26 8.30 -0.61 -4.73
N ALA A 27 7.93 -1.07 -5.93
CA ALA A 27 6.91 -2.11 -6.10
C ALA A 27 7.27 -3.42 -5.37
N ASP A 28 8.56 -3.79 -5.35
CA ASP A 28 9.05 -4.96 -4.61
C ASP A 28 8.88 -4.78 -3.08
N ARG A 29 9.28 -3.62 -2.54
CA ARG A 29 9.14 -3.30 -1.12
C ARG A 29 7.67 -3.25 -0.70
N ARG A 30 6.81 -2.61 -1.52
CA ARG A 30 5.35 -2.60 -1.34
C ARG A 30 4.81 -4.03 -1.26
N SER A 31 5.20 -4.89 -2.19
CA SER A 31 4.75 -6.29 -2.25
C SER A 31 5.18 -7.07 -1.00
N ARG A 32 6.41 -6.87 -0.52
CA ARG A 32 6.92 -7.49 0.71
C ARG A 32 6.12 -7.06 1.94
N ILE A 33 5.85 -5.77 2.08
CA ILE A 33 5.07 -5.20 3.20
C ILE A 33 3.65 -5.78 3.19
N LEU A 34 2.96 -5.70 2.04
CA LEU A 34 1.59 -6.20 1.93
C LEU A 34 1.50 -7.71 2.17
N LYS A 35 2.45 -8.50 1.66
CA LYS A 35 2.49 -9.94 1.88
C LYS A 35 2.72 -10.29 3.35
N ALA A 36 3.60 -9.56 4.04
CA ALA A 36 3.82 -9.72 5.47
C ALA A 36 2.57 -9.35 6.28
N TYR A 37 1.92 -8.23 5.94
CA TYR A 37 0.68 -7.80 6.57
C TYR A 37 -0.43 -8.86 6.45
N VAL A 38 -0.67 -9.37 5.24
CA VAL A 38 -1.69 -10.40 5.00
C VAL A 38 -1.39 -11.67 5.78
N ARG A 39 -0.12 -12.14 5.75
CA ARG A 39 0.30 -13.33 6.48
C ARG A 39 0.16 -13.21 8.00
N ASN A 40 0.36 -12.01 8.54
CA ASN A 40 0.28 -11.76 9.99
C ASN A 40 -1.16 -11.51 10.47
N THR A 41 -2.06 -11.10 9.58
CA THR A 41 -3.43 -10.71 9.94
C THR A 41 -4.45 -11.83 9.70
N TYR A 42 -4.22 -12.66 8.69
CA TYR A 42 -5.17 -13.68 8.26
C TYR A 42 -4.58 -15.09 8.36
N THR A 43 -5.46 -16.09 8.47
CA THR A 43 -5.06 -17.51 8.51
C THR A 43 -5.42 -18.25 7.22
N PHE A 44 -6.52 -17.87 6.56
CA PHE A 44 -7.04 -18.54 5.37
C PHE A 44 -7.03 -17.61 4.15
N HIS A 45 -7.07 -18.19 2.95
CA HIS A 45 -7.18 -17.47 1.66
C HIS A 45 -6.10 -16.39 1.42
N LEU A 46 -4.91 -16.56 2.00
CA LEU A 46 -3.84 -15.57 1.97
C LEU A 46 -3.50 -15.05 0.56
N ASN A 47 -3.47 -15.96 -0.42
CA ASN A 47 -3.16 -15.61 -1.80
C ASN A 47 -4.28 -14.79 -2.46
N GLU A 48 -5.54 -15.16 -2.22
CA GLU A 48 -6.70 -14.45 -2.76
C GLU A 48 -6.80 -13.06 -2.15
N ILE A 49 -6.70 -12.95 -0.82
CA ILE A 49 -6.72 -11.67 -0.11
C ILE A 49 -5.57 -10.77 -0.60
N PHE A 50 -4.36 -11.30 -0.72
CA PHE A 50 -3.22 -10.54 -1.23
C PHE A 50 -3.47 -10.07 -2.67
N ALA A 51 -3.96 -10.93 -3.55
CA ALA A 51 -4.26 -10.58 -4.93
C ALA A 51 -5.34 -9.48 -5.02
N THR A 52 -6.39 -9.56 -4.21
CA THR A 52 -7.44 -8.54 -4.13
C THR A 52 -6.87 -7.18 -3.72
N ILE A 53 -6.02 -7.12 -2.68
CA ILE A 53 -5.41 -5.87 -2.23
C ILE A 53 -4.51 -5.28 -3.33
N VAL A 54 -3.68 -6.11 -3.98
CA VAL A 54 -2.81 -5.63 -5.06
C VAL A 54 -3.63 -5.11 -6.23
N ASN A 55 -4.72 -5.78 -6.58
CA ASN A 55 -5.58 -5.37 -7.68
C ASN A 55 -6.26 -4.02 -7.42
N GLU A 56 -6.81 -3.83 -6.22
CA GLU A 56 -7.54 -2.61 -5.84
C GLU A 56 -6.63 -1.38 -5.71
N TYR A 57 -5.45 -1.56 -5.12
CA TYR A 57 -4.56 -0.44 -4.78
C TYR A 57 -3.38 -0.27 -5.74
N THR A 58 -3.37 -0.98 -6.88
CA THR A 58 -2.45 -0.68 -7.97
C THR A 58 -3.16 0.24 -8.96
N ASP A 59 -2.62 1.43 -9.15
CA ASP A 59 -3.05 2.31 -10.25
C ASP A 59 -2.52 1.74 -11.58
N TRP A 60 -3.41 1.08 -12.32
CA TRP A 60 -3.10 0.47 -13.62
C TRP A 60 -3.08 1.48 -14.77
N GLU A 61 -3.76 2.64 -14.62
CA GLU A 61 -3.80 3.68 -15.65
C GLU A 61 -2.54 4.55 -15.63
N ARG A 62 -1.91 4.68 -14.45
CA ARG A 62 -0.67 5.42 -14.25
C ARG A 62 0.37 4.52 -13.57
N PRO A 63 1.01 3.60 -14.31
CA PRO A 63 2.10 2.82 -13.74
C PRO A 63 3.21 3.81 -13.34
N VAL A 64 3.30 4.08 -12.03
CA VAL A 64 4.28 5.03 -11.49
C VAL A 64 5.67 4.47 -11.78
N GLN A 65 6.34 5.03 -12.78
CA GLN A 65 7.77 4.82 -12.95
C GLN A 65 8.48 5.64 -11.88
N HIS A 66 9.21 4.95 -11.01
CA HIS A 66 10.08 5.61 -10.04
C HIS A 66 11.01 6.60 -10.77
N PRO A 67 11.19 7.84 -10.28
CA PRO A 67 12.04 8.85 -10.93
C PRO A 67 13.47 8.36 -11.17
N ILE A 68 13.93 7.38 -10.39
CA ILE A 68 15.24 6.74 -10.50
C ILE A 68 15.37 5.88 -11.77
N ASN A 69 14.26 5.36 -12.32
CA ASN A 69 14.22 4.56 -13.55
C ASN A 69 14.21 5.41 -14.83
N ILE A 70 14.27 6.75 -14.73
CA ILE A 70 14.24 7.70 -15.86
C ILE A 70 15.65 8.31 -16.13
N ARG A 71 16.72 7.62 -15.72
CA ARG A 71 18.10 8.08 -15.97
C ARG A 71 18.78 7.30 -17.09
#